data_AF-A0A915PW52-F1
#
_entry.id   AF-A0A915PW52-F1
#
_cell.length_a   1.000
_cell.length_b   1.000
_cell.length_c   1.000
_cell.angle_alpha   90.00
_cell.angle_beta   90.00
_cell.angle_gamma   90.00
#
_symmetry.space_group_name_H-M   'P 1'
#
loop_
_entity.id
_entity.type
_entity.pdbx_description
1 polymer ?
#
loop_
_entity_poly.entity_id
_entity_poly.type
_entity_poly.pdbx_seq_one_letter_code
_entity_poly.pdbx_strand_id
1 'polypeptide(L)'
;MRCFVTVGSTDFDAMIYAILEQKCLDSLNQIGITDLLIQIGRGKIKPERGNRCGININYYRYKDDILLDMAEADLIIGHAGAGTCLEVLRMGKPFVVVVNEELMDNHQWELAERLYKLGHLFYTRPTELAEIIKSPEIFNCRPFAGPDYSALANLILRHLGISNA
;
A
#
# COMPACT_ATOMS: atom_id res chain seq x y z
N MET A 1 -8.64 -12.29 -7.77
CA MET A 1 -8.60 -11.35 -6.63
C MET A 1 -8.15 -9.98 -7.13
N ARG A 2 -8.52 -8.89 -6.43
CA ARG A 2 -8.15 -7.52 -6.79
C ARG A 2 -7.07 -6.96 -5.87
N CYS A 3 -6.02 -6.40 -6.46
CA CYS A 3 -5.02 -5.59 -5.77
C CYS A 3 -5.29 -4.11 -6.05
N PHE A 4 -5.36 -3.29 -5.00
CA PHE A 4 -5.41 -1.85 -5.11
C PHE A 4 -4.07 -1.22 -4.69
N VAL A 5 -3.52 -0.39 -5.55
CA VAL A 5 -2.24 0.29 -5.33
C VAL A 5 -2.48 1.79 -5.19
N THR A 6 -1.92 2.43 -4.17
CA THR A 6 -2.07 3.89 -3.98
C THR A 6 -0.76 4.53 -3.52
N VAL A 7 -0.35 5.61 -4.19
CA VAL A 7 0.76 6.46 -3.73
C VAL A 7 0.28 7.67 -2.92
N GLY A 8 -1.03 7.79 -2.70
CA GLY A 8 -1.64 8.93 -2.04
C GLY A 8 -1.54 10.22 -2.87
N SER A 9 -1.31 11.35 -2.20
CA SER A 9 -1.18 12.68 -2.80
C SER A 9 0.26 13.03 -3.22
N THR A 10 1.23 12.16 -2.91
CA THR A 10 2.64 12.32 -3.28
C THR A 10 2.94 11.65 -4.61
N ASP A 11 4.09 11.99 -5.19
CA ASP A 11 4.68 11.28 -6.31
C ASP A 11 5.64 10.20 -5.79
N PHE A 12 5.45 8.97 -6.28
CA PHE A 12 6.32 7.86 -5.94
C PHE A 12 6.51 6.95 -7.16
N ASP A 13 7.13 7.51 -8.20
CA ASP A 13 7.33 6.84 -9.49
C ASP A 13 8.11 5.51 -9.35
N ALA A 14 9.04 5.42 -8.40
CA ALA A 14 9.79 4.20 -8.13
C ALA A 14 8.88 3.03 -7.68
N MET A 15 7.87 3.30 -6.85
CA MET A 15 6.89 2.28 -6.45
C MET A 15 6.01 1.84 -7.64
N ILE A 16 5.54 2.80 -8.45
CA ILE A 16 4.74 2.48 -9.64
C ILE A 16 5.56 1.66 -10.64
N TYR A 17 6.83 2.02 -10.84
CA TYR A 17 7.74 1.26 -11.67
C TYR A 17 7.90 -0.17 -11.17
N ALA A 18 8.21 -0.35 -9.87
CA ALA A 18 8.40 -1.67 -9.25
C ALA A 18 7.16 -2.57 -9.39
N ILE A 19 5.96 -2.03 -9.14
CA ILE A 19 4.68 -2.77 -9.31
C ILE A 19 4.50 -3.27 -10.74
N LEU A 20 4.91 -2.46 -11.73
CA LEU A 20 4.80 -2.78 -13.14
C LEU A 20 5.97 -3.61 -13.67
N GLU A 21 6.99 -3.92 -12.87
CA GLU A 21 8.03 -4.85 -13.31
C GLU A 21 7.46 -6.25 -13.47
N GLN A 22 7.96 -7.00 -14.46
CA GLN A 22 7.44 -8.34 -14.76
C GLN A 22 7.52 -9.28 -13.54
N LYS A 23 8.65 -9.27 -12.82
CA LYS A 23 8.82 -10.04 -11.57
C LYS A 23 7.72 -9.76 -10.53
N CYS A 24 7.23 -8.52 -10.45
CA CYS A 24 6.22 -8.13 -9.48
C CYS A 24 4.82 -8.57 -9.95
N LEU A 25 4.52 -8.38 -11.23
CA LEU A 25 3.27 -8.87 -11.83
C LEU A 25 3.17 -10.40 -11.75
N ASP A 26 4.27 -11.12 -12.00
CA ASP A 26 4.30 -12.57 -11.88
C ASP A 26 4.06 -13.00 -10.43
N SER A 27 4.65 -12.29 -9.45
CA SER A 27 4.43 -12.55 -8.02
C SER A 27 2.98 -12.29 -7.59
N LEU A 28 2.35 -11.22 -8.10
CA LEU A 28 0.93 -10.93 -7.88
C LEU A 28 0.02 -12.02 -8.48
N ASN A 29 0.32 -12.48 -9.70
CA ASN A 29 -0.47 -13.53 -10.34
C ASN A 29 -0.33 -14.87 -9.57
N GLN A 30 0.88 -15.21 -9.11
CA GLN A 30 1.12 -16.43 -8.32
C GLN A 30 0.27 -16.50 -7.05
N ILE A 31 -0.05 -15.37 -6.44
CA ILE A 31 -0.93 -15.29 -5.26
C ILE A 31 -2.41 -15.07 -5.62
N GLY A 32 -2.79 -15.23 -6.89
CA GLY A 32 -4.19 -15.20 -7.35
C GLY A 32 -4.75 -13.80 -7.67
N ILE A 33 -3.91 -12.77 -7.73
CA ILE A 33 -4.33 -11.44 -8.20
C ILE A 33 -4.50 -11.48 -9.72
N THR A 34 -5.68 -11.08 -10.17
CA THR A 34 -6.08 -11.02 -11.59
C THR A 34 -6.38 -9.60 -12.04
N ASP A 35 -6.63 -8.70 -11.10
CA ASP A 35 -7.04 -7.32 -11.37
C ASP A 35 -6.19 -6.38 -10.53
N LEU A 36 -5.52 -5.44 -11.19
CA LEU A 36 -4.65 -4.45 -10.58
C LEU A 36 -5.18 -3.05 -10.89
N LEU A 37 -5.67 -2.38 -9.86
CA LEU A 37 -6.12 -0.99 -9.93
C LEU A 37 -5.08 -0.09 -9.26
N ILE A 38 -4.55 0.88 -10.00
CA ILE A 38 -3.47 1.75 -9.52
C ILE A 38 -3.96 3.20 -9.45
N GLN A 39 -3.99 3.76 -8.25
CA GLN A 39 -4.06 5.20 -8.04
C GLN A 39 -2.65 5.79 -8.08
N ILE A 40 -2.34 6.51 -9.16
CA ILE A 40 -1.05 7.20 -9.34
C ILE A 40 -1.16 8.67 -8.90
N GLY A 41 -0.10 9.25 -8.36
CA GLY A 41 -0.07 10.64 -7.91
C GLY A 41 0.24 11.64 -9.04
N ARG A 42 1.05 12.66 -8.73
CA ARG A 42 1.57 13.64 -9.70
C ARG A 42 2.76 13.14 -10.53
N GLY A 43 3.18 11.90 -10.27
CA GLY A 43 4.28 11.24 -10.95
C GLY A 43 4.15 11.20 -12.47
N LYS A 44 5.29 10.99 -13.12
CA LYS A 44 5.42 10.98 -14.58
C LYS A 44 5.04 9.64 -15.18
N ILE A 45 5.21 8.55 -14.42
CA ILE A 45 4.91 7.21 -14.88
C ILE A 45 3.41 7.04 -15.10
N LYS A 46 3.05 6.59 -16.31
CA LYS A 46 1.68 6.23 -16.67
C LYS A 46 1.65 4.75 -17.02
N PRO A 47 0.96 3.91 -16.23
CA PRO A 47 0.78 2.51 -16.57
C PRO A 47 0.11 2.36 -17.94
N GLU A 48 0.47 1.31 -18.68
CA GLU A 48 -0.31 0.88 -19.84
C GLU A 48 -1.54 0.09 -19.35
N ARG A 49 -2.71 0.41 -19.90
CA ARG A 49 -3.94 -0.33 -19.61
C ARG A 49 -3.98 -1.60 -20.45
N GLY A 50 -4.48 -2.68 -19.89
CA GLY A 50 -4.66 -3.95 -20.59
C GLY A 50 -4.27 -5.14 -19.73
N ASN A 51 -4.22 -6.32 -20.36
CA ASN A 51 -3.78 -7.53 -19.67
C ASN A 51 -2.28 -7.72 -19.86
N ARG A 52 -1.54 -7.89 -18.76
CA ARG A 52 -0.12 -8.23 -18.78
C ARG A 52 0.16 -9.28 -17.72
N CYS A 53 0.90 -10.31 -18.08
CA CYS A 53 1.17 -11.46 -17.20
C CYS A 53 -0.12 -12.05 -16.59
N GLY A 54 -1.24 -12.07 -17.31
CA GLY A 54 -2.53 -12.56 -16.79
C GLY A 54 -3.27 -11.58 -15.87
N ILE A 55 -2.74 -10.38 -15.62
CA ILE A 55 -3.33 -9.36 -14.76
C ILE A 55 -3.95 -8.23 -15.60
N ASN A 56 -5.21 -7.90 -15.34
CA ASN A 56 -5.87 -6.73 -15.91
C ASN A 56 -5.44 -5.46 -15.17
N ILE A 57 -4.69 -4.60 -15.85
CA ILE A 57 -4.15 -3.37 -15.29
C ILE A 57 -5.03 -2.19 -15.67
N ASN A 58 -5.47 -1.45 -14.66
CA ASN A 58 -6.20 -0.20 -14.79
C ASN A 58 -5.61 0.85 -13.83
N TYR A 59 -5.77 2.14 -14.14
CA TYR A 59 -5.25 3.20 -13.30
C TYR A 59 -6.08 4.48 -13.38
N TYR A 60 -5.91 5.34 -12.38
CA TYR A 60 -6.39 6.72 -12.39
C TYR A 60 -5.44 7.60 -11.59
N ARG A 61 -5.50 8.93 -11.80
CA ARG A 61 -4.71 9.86 -11.00
C ARG A 61 -5.39 10.17 -9.66
N TYR A 62 -6.56 10.78 -9.76
CA TYR A 62 -7.37 11.19 -8.62
C TYR A 62 -8.80 10.76 -8.80
N LYS A 63 -9.45 10.52 -7.68
CA LYS A 63 -10.87 10.24 -7.53
C LYS A 63 -11.29 10.90 -6.22
N ASP A 64 -12.53 11.36 -6.15
CA ASP A 64 -13.04 12.04 -4.96
C ASP A 64 -13.05 11.11 -3.74
N ASP A 65 -13.24 9.82 -3.97
CA ASP A 65 -13.22 8.79 -2.94
C ASP A 65 -12.53 7.51 -3.43
N ILE A 66 -11.51 7.08 -2.69
CA ILE A 66 -10.76 5.83 -2.93
C ILE A 66 -11.15 4.72 -1.92
N LEU A 67 -12.02 5.01 -0.95
CA LEU A 67 -12.44 4.07 0.09
C LEU A 67 -13.19 2.88 -0.51
N LEU A 68 -14.00 3.11 -1.56
CA LEU A 68 -14.65 2.02 -2.29
C LEU A 68 -13.61 1.09 -2.92
N ASP A 69 -12.55 1.65 -3.53
CA ASP A 69 -11.50 0.87 -4.17
C ASP A 69 -10.69 0.07 -3.14
N MET A 70 -10.46 0.63 -1.95
CA MET A 70 -9.87 -0.08 -0.80
C MET A 70 -10.79 -1.19 -0.26
N ALA A 71 -12.08 -0.93 -0.15
CA ALA A 71 -13.05 -1.90 0.37
C ALA A 71 -13.23 -3.10 -0.57
N GLU A 72 -13.21 -2.87 -1.89
CA GLU A 72 -13.29 -3.93 -2.91
C GLU A 72 -11.97 -4.69 -3.12
N ALA A 73 -10.85 -4.17 -2.60
CA ALA A 73 -9.55 -4.81 -2.72
C ALA A 73 -9.41 -6.00 -1.75
N ASP A 74 -8.76 -7.06 -2.23
CA ASP A 74 -8.31 -8.20 -1.43
C ASP A 74 -6.90 -7.95 -0.87
N LEU A 75 -6.10 -7.14 -1.57
CA LEU A 75 -4.77 -6.70 -1.18
C LEU A 75 -4.61 -5.20 -1.45
N ILE A 76 -4.08 -4.47 -0.48
CA ILE A 76 -3.73 -3.07 -0.64
C ILE A 76 -2.21 -2.93 -0.58
N ILE A 77 -1.61 -2.24 -1.56
CA ILE A 77 -0.20 -1.88 -1.56
C ILE A 77 -0.10 -0.37 -1.62
N GLY A 78 0.52 0.25 -0.63
CA GLY A 78 0.48 1.71 -0.52
C GLY A 78 1.74 2.32 0.04
N HIS A 79 1.97 3.59 -0.28
CA HIS A 79 2.96 4.38 0.42
C HIS A 79 2.50 4.69 1.86
N ALA A 80 3.43 4.84 2.81
CA ALA A 80 3.24 5.03 4.24
C ALA A 80 2.58 6.38 4.67
N GLY A 81 1.68 6.94 3.86
CA GLY A 81 0.90 8.11 4.25
C GLY A 81 -0.01 7.80 5.45
N ALA A 82 -0.06 8.72 6.41
CA ALA A 82 -0.83 8.59 7.66
C ALA A 82 -2.29 8.14 7.44
N GLY A 83 -2.99 8.85 6.54
CA GLY A 83 -4.40 8.63 6.27
C GLY A 83 -4.64 7.27 5.62
N THR A 84 -3.90 6.93 4.57
CA THR A 84 -3.99 5.63 3.90
C THR A 84 -3.73 4.49 4.89
N CYS A 85 -2.67 4.58 5.68
CA CYS A 85 -2.32 3.54 6.65
C CYS A 85 -3.44 3.34 7.68
N LEU A 86 -3.98 4.43 8.23
CA LEU A 86 -5.08 4.38 9.18
C LEU A 86 -6.35 3.76 8.57
N GLU A 87 -6.75 4.19 7.38
CA GLU A 87 -7.97 3.68 6.73
C GLU A 87 -7.86 2.19 6.43
N VAL A 88 -6.72 1.72 5.93
CA VAL A 88 -6.51 0.30 5.65
C VAL A 88 -6.53 -0.54 6.94
N LEU A 89 -5.87 -0.07 8.01
CA LEU A 89 -5.88 -0.72 9.32
C LEU A 89 -7.29 -0.77 9.93
N ARG A 90 -8.11 0.27 9.73
CA ARG A 90 -9.52 0.30 10.15
C ARG A 90 -10.38 -0.72 9.41
N MET A 91 -10.13 -0.91 8.12
CA MET A 91 -10.84 -1.91 7.31
C MET A 91 -10.38 -3.35 7.60
N GLY A 92 -9.26 -3.53 8.32
CA GLY A 92 -8.70 -4.86 8.60
C GLY A 92 -8.24 -5.59 7.33
N LYS A 93 -7.81 -4.83 6.31
CA LYS A 93 -7.42 -5.38 5.02
C LYS A 93 -5.93 -5.75 5.00
N PRO A 94 -5.53 -6.80 4.25
CA PRO A 94 -4.14 -7.09 3.92
C PRO A 94 -3.44 -5.86 3.35
N PHE A 95 -2.33 -5.47 3.98
CA PHE A 95 -1.62 -4.24 3.64
C PHE A 95 -0.12 -4.43 3.54
N VAL A 96 0.44 -4.03 2.41
CA VAL A 96 1.89 -3.94 2.18
C VAL A 96 2.26 -2.47 2.00
N VAL A 97 3.02 -1.94 2.96
CA VAL A 97 3.55 -0.58 2.93
C VAL A 97 4.84 -0.54 2.12
N VAL A 98 4.89 0.30 1.09
CA VAL A 98 6.10 0.56 0.33
C VAL A 98 6.72 1.86 0.82
N VAL A 99 7.91 1.74 1.39
CA VAL A 99 8.64 2.84 2.01
C VAL A 99 9.50 3.56 0.96
N ASN A 100 9.49 4.89 0.97
CA ASN A 100 10.32 5.69 0.06
C ASN A 100 11.59 6.14 0.76
N GLU A 101 12.68 5.37 0.67
CA GLU A 101 13.93 5.67 1.39
C GLU A 101 14.52 7.07 1.11
N GLU A 102 14.20 7.67 -0.05
CA GLU A 102 14.73 8.99 -0.42
C GLU A 102 13.99 10.15 0.26
N LEU A 103 12.72 9.94 0.61
CA LEU A 103 11.84 10.97 1.19
C LEU A 103 11.35 10.62 2.60
N MET A 104 11.66 9.41 3.07
CA MET A 104 11.11 8.89 4.32
C MET A 104 11.93 9.41 5.50
N ASP A 105 11.23 10.07 6.43
CA ASP A 105 11.78 10.34 7.76
C ASP A 105 11.87 9.04 8.57
N ASN A 106 12.90 8.91 9.40
CA ASN A 106 13.12 7.74 10.26
C ASN A 106 11.87 7.31 11.05
N HIS A 107 11.01 8.26 11.41
CA HIS A 107 9.78 7.97 12.15
C HIS A 107 8.72 7.19 11.35
N GLN A 108 8.63 7.40 10.03
CA GLN A 108 7.72 6.63 9.20
C GLN A 108 8.16 5.16 9.17
N TRP A 109 9.48 4.93 9.11
CA TRP A 109 10.07 3.59 9.13
C TRP A 109 9.81 2.90 10.47
N GLU A 110 10.10 3.58 11.58
CA GLU A 110 9.84 3.09 12.94
C GLU A 110 8.37 2.66 13.13
N LEU A 111 7.44 3.45 12.60
CA LEU A 111 6.02 3.12 12.66
C LEU A 111 5.67 1.87 11.84
N ALA A 112 6.16 1.78 10.60
CA ALA A 112 5.93 0.62 9.74
C ALA A 112 6.53 -0.66 10.35
N GLU A 113 7.75 -0.57 10.89
CA GLU A 113 8.42 -1.66 11.58
C GLU A 113 7.64 -2.10 12.83
N ARG A 114 7.12 -1.15 13.62
CA ARG A 114 6.33 -1.45 14.81
C ARG A 114 5.02 -2.15 14.46
N LEU A 115 4.30 -1.67 13.45
CA LEU A 115 3.04 -2.29 12.99
C LEU A 115 3.29 -3.69 12.41
N TYR A 116 4.41 -3.89 11.72
CA TYR A 116 4.84 -5.21 11.26
C TYR A 116 5.15 -6.18 12.41
N LYS A 117 5.91 -5.75 13.43
CA LYS A 117 6.21 -6.57 14.62
C LYS A 117 4.94 -6.98 15.39
N LEU A 118 3.90 -6.16 15.34
CA LEU A 118 2.59 -6.46 15.92
C LEU A 118 1.72 -7.34 15.00
N GLY A 119 2.16 -7.58 13.76
CA GLY A 119 1.50 -8.43 12.77
C GLY A 119 0.34 -7.75 12.04
N HIS A 120 0.30 -6.42 11.97
CA HIS A 120 -0.81 -5.67 11.37
C HIS A 120 -0.64 -5.38 9.87
N LEU A 121 0.59 -5.28 9.40
CA LEU A 121 0.92 -5.01 8.00
C LEU A 121 2.29 -5.59 7.66
N PHE A 122 2.59 -5.69 6.38
CA PHE A 122 3.96 -5.89 5.88
C PHE A 122 4.51 -4.57 5.39
N TYR A 123 5.83 -4.42 5.40
CA TYR A 123 6.48 -3.26 4.79
C TYR A 123 7.69 -3.70 3.98
N THR A 124 8.03 -2.92 2.96
CA THR A 124 9.09 -3.24 2.01
C THR A 124 9.57 -1.98 1.29
N ARG A 125 10.63 -2.11 0.52
CA ARG A 125 11.14 -1.11 -0.42
C ARG A 125 10.72 -1.48 -1.85
N PRO A 126 10.67 -0.52 -2.78
CA PRO A 126 10.33 -0.83 -4.17
C PRO A 126 11.15 -1.98 -4.77
N THR A 127 12.45 -2.06 -4.43
CA THR A 127 13.38 -3.08 -4.92
C THR A 127 13.05 -4.51 -4.47
N GLU A 128 12.47 -4.65 -3.28
CA GLU A 128 12.16 -5.94 -2.61
C GLU A 128 10.68 -6.31 -2.69
N LEU A 129 9.86 -5.45 -3.29
CA LEU A 129 8.40 -5.60 -3.35
C LEU A 129 7.95 -6.94 -3.94
N ALA A 130 8.58 -7.37 -5.03
CA ALA A 130 8.25 -8.65 -5.66
C ALA A 130 8.47 -9.85 -4.74
N GLU A 131 9.52 -9.84 -3.91
CA GLU A 131 9.81 -10.95 -2.99
C GLU A 131 8.83 -11.01 -1.83
N ILE A 132 8.44 -9.86 -1.28
CA ILE A 132 7.46 -9.79 -0.18
C ILE A 132 6.07 -10.26 -0.66
N ILE A 133 5.67 -9.90 -1.88
CA ILE A 133 4.36 -10.28 -2.44
C ILE A 133 4.22 -11.80 -2.59
N LYS A 134 5.30 -12.54 -2.83
CA LYS A 134 5.25 -14.01 -2.97
C LYS A 134 4.79 -14.71 -1.68
N SER A 135 4.95 -14.05 -0.53
CA SER A 135 4.58 -14.66 0.74
C SER A 135 3.05 -14.63 0.92
N PRO A 136 2.37 -15.78 1.07
CA PRO A 136 0.95 -15.80 1.39
C PRO A 136 0.65 -15.22 2.78
N GLU A 137 1.68 -15.02 3.62
CA GLU A 137 1.53 -14.43 4.94
C GLU A 137 1.03 -12.98 4.89
N ILE A 138 1.17 -12.28 3.76
CA ILE A 138 0.63 -10.93 3.59
C ILE A 138 -0.88 -10.87 3.76
N PHE A 139 -1.59 -11.99 3.59
CA PHE A 139 -3.04 -12.11 3.80
C PHE A 139 -3.41 -12.46 5.25
N ASN A 140 -2.45 -12.83 6.09
CA ASN A 140 -2.68 -13.26 7.48
C ASN A 140 -2.45 -12.13 8.50
N CYS A 141 -2.54 -10.87 8.06
CA CYS A 141 -2.42 -9.70 8.93
C CYS A 141 -3.52 -9.68 9.99
N ARG A 142 -3.12 -9.44 11.24
CA ARG A 142 -4.05 -9.31 12.37
C ARG A 142 -4.82 -8.00 12.23
N PRO A 143 -6.16 -8.04 12.23
CA PRO A 143 -6.95 -6.83 12.30
C PRO A 143 -6.52 -5.99 13.50
N PHE A 144 -6.47 -4.67 13.33
CA PHE A 144 -6.19 -3.79 14.44
C PHE A 144 -7.39 -3.77 15.39
N ALA A 145 -7.35 -4.61 16.43
CA ALA A 145 -8.37 -4.67 17.48
C ALA A 145 -7.98 -3.70 18.61
N GLY A 146 -8.46 -2.46 18.53
CA GLY A 146 -8.28 -1.47 19.58
C GLY A 146 -9.57 -0.68 19.81
N PRO A 147 -9.98 -0.43 21.07
CA PRO A 147 -11.20 0.32 21.37
C PRO A 147 -11.12 1.78 20.96
N ASP A 148 -9.92 2.28 20.63
CA ASP A 148 -9.69 3.69 20.33
C ASP A 148 -8.81 3.87 19.08
N TYR A 149 -9.46 3.83 17.92
CA TYR A 149 -8.84 4.23 16.66
C TYR A 149 -8.35 5.68 16.68
N SER A 150 -8.89 6.54 17.56
CA SER A 150 -8.38 7.90 17.73
C SER A 150 -7.02 7.91 18.42
N ALA A 151 -6.75 6.98 19.35
CA ALA A 151 -5.40 6.81 19.92
C ALA A 151 -4.39 6.30 18.88
N LEU A 152 -4.78 5.34 18.03
CA LEU A 152 -3.94 4.89 16.91
C LEU A 152 -3.71 6.02 15.91
N ALA A 153 -4.76 6.74 15.52
CA ALA A 153 -4.67 7.89 14.63
C ALA A 153 -3.72 8.95 15.20
N ASN A 154 -3.86 9.29 16.47
CA ASN A 154 -2.97 10.23 17.16
C ASN A 154 -1.53 9.72 17.23
N LEU A 155 -1.32 8.42 17.44
CA LEU A 155 0.02 7.82 17.45
C LEU A 155 0.67 7.91 16.07
N ILE A 156 -0.07 7.55 15.01
CA ILE A 156 0.36 7.61 13.61
C ILE A 156 0.64 9.06 13.22
N LEU A 157 -0.29 9.99 13.47
CA LEU A 157 -0.14 11.41 13.17
C LEU A 157 1.06 12.04 13.90
N ARG A 158 1.25 11.73 15.19
CA ARG A 158 2.43 12.19 15.97
C ARG A 158 3.73 11.63 15.43
N HIS A 159 3.80 10.34 15.10
CA HIS A 159 5.02 9.74 14.54
C HIS A 159 5.31 10.28 13.14
N LEU A 160 4.28 10.64 12.37
CA LEU A 160 4.46 11.19 11.02
C LEU A 160 4.67 12.71 11.00
N GLY A 161 4.86 13.35 12.16
CA GLY A 161 5.11 14.79 12.27
C GLY A 161 3.93 15.69 11.87
N ILE A 162 2.75 15.10 11.64
CA ILE A 162 1.53 15.84 11.28
C ILE A 162 0.90 16.32 12.58
N SER A 163 1.24 17.55 12.96
CA SER A 163 0.55 18.26 14.05
C SER A 163 -0.79 18.76 13.51
N ASN A 164 -1.91 18.39 14.16
CA ASN A 164 -3.18 19.08 13.91
C ASN A 164 -2.95 20.56 14.19
N ALA A 165 -3.01 21.39 13.13
CA ALA A 165 -3.11 22.83 13.25
C ALA A 165 -4.54 23.21 13.67
#